data_AF-A0AAE0QIZ0-F1
#
_entry.id   AF-A0AAE0QIZ0-F1
#
_cell.length_a   1.000
_cell.length_b   1.000
_cell.length_c   1.000
_cell.angle_alpha   90.00
_cell.angle_beta   90.00
_cell.angle_gamma   90.00
#
_symmetry.space_group_name_H-M   'P 1'
#
loop_
_entity.id
_entity.type
_entity.pdbx_description
1 polymer ?
#
loop_
_entity_poly.entity_id
_entity_poly.type
_entity_poly.pdbx_seq_one_letter_code
_entity_poly.pdbx_strand_id
1 'polypeptide(L)'
;MLCTSEGFYPDDLKQAWLRDGKYISYMNTSLRQIHKENLNSSHVSWNYKNNTDGSYSVRSYLHLSSDLAVFYCWVNHSTLSQPITIRISSTECTENTATDVLSVTGIICGVVAVIGLILAGCYRCF
;
A
#
# COMPACT_ATOMS: atom_id res chain seq x y z
N MET A 1 -3.39 2.66 -5.77
CA MET A 1 -2.20 1.99 -5.19
C MET A 1 -1.04 2.97 -5.19
N LEU A 2 -0.17 2.89 -4.18
CA LEU A 2 1.01 3.74 -4.03
C LEU A 2 2.26 2.85 -4.02
N CYS A 3 3.28 3.24 -4.79
CA CYS A 3 4.63 2.72 -4.65
C CYS A 3 5.61 3.88 -4.54
N THR A 4 6.46 3.81 -3.51
CA THR A 4 7.34 4.89 -3.11
C THR A 4 8.77 4.36 -2.94
N SER A 5 9.73 5.08 -3.47
CA SER A 5 11.17 4.91 -3.22
C SER A 5 11.70 6.22 -2.64
N GLU A 6 12.26 6.20 -1.42
CA GLU A 6 12.73 7.40 -0.71
C GLU A 6 14.21 7.31 -0.39
N GLY A 7 14.87 8.47 -0.32
CA GLY A 7 16.24 8.57 0.21
C GLY A 7 17.30 7.90 -0.65
N PHE A 8 17.05 7.67 -1.94
CA PHE A 8 18.01 6.99 -2.82
C PHE A 8 19.01 7.98 -3.42
N TYR A 9 20.21 7.49 -3.68
CA TYR A 9 21.29 8.19 -4.36
C TYR A 9 22.26 7.15 -4.94
N PRO A 10 22.76 7.32 -6.19
CA PRO A 10 22.60 8.47 -7.10
C PRO A 10 21.22 8.53 -7.79
N ASP A 11 21.00 9.50 -8.69
CA ASP A 11 19.74 9.66 -9.44
C ASP A 11 19.63 8.67 -10.62
N ASP A 12 19.74 7.36 -10.36
CA ASP A 12 19.69 6.32 -11.39
C ASP A 12 18.63 5.23 -11.15
N LEU A 13 17.56 5.62 -10.46
CA LEU A 13 16.46 4.74 -10.13
C LEU A 13 15.53 4.51 -11.32
N LYS A 14 15.14 3.25 -11.48
CA LYS A 14 14.15 2.77 -12.43
C LYS A 14 13.00 2.16 -11.64
N GLN A 15 11.80 2.74 -11.76
CA GLN A 15 10.61 2.24 -11.07
C GLN A 15 9.51 1.94 -12.09
N ALA A 16 8.83 0.81 -11.92
CA ALA A 16 7.80 0.37 -12.84
C ALA A 16 6.60 -0.26 -12.14
N TRP A 17 5.43 -0.10 -12.76
CA TRP A 17 4.25 -0.89 -12.48
C TRP A 17 4.17 -2.06 -13.46
N LEU A 18 3.98 -3.27 -12.92
CA LEU A 18 3.70 -4.46 -13.70
C LEU A 18 2.36 -5.07 -13.33
N ARG A 19 1.75 -5.72 -14.32
CA ARG A 19 0.58 -6.60 -14.17
C ARG A 19 0.79 -7.80 -15.06
N ASP A 20 0.57 -9.00 -14.51
CA ASP A 20 0.74 -10.26 -15.24
C ASP A 20 2.11 -10.38 -15.96
N GLY A 21 3.16 -9.88 -15.30
CA GLY A 21 4.53 -9.88 -15.83
C GLY A 21 4.82 -8.84 -16.94
N LYS A 22 3.85 -8.00 -17.31
CA LYS A 22 4.00 -6.95 -18.34
C LYS A 22 4.10 -5.56 -17.73
N TYR A 23 4.87 -4.69 -18.36
CA TYR A 23 4.98 -3.28 -17.98
C TYR A 23 3.70 -2.50 -18.29
N ILE A 24 3.24 -1.71 -17.32
CA ILE A 24 2.13 -0.75 -17.45
C ILE A 24 2.68 0.68 -17.54
N SER A 25 3.61 1.01 -16.66
CA SER A 25 4.28 2.31 -16.70
C SER A 25 5.62 2.19 -16.04
N TYR A 26 6.56 2.97 -16.54
CA TYR A 26 7.93 2.95 -16.13
C TYR A 26 8.45 4.38 -16.03
N MET A 27 9.26 4.65 -15.02
CA MET A 27 9.96 5.91 -14.86
C MET A 27 11.45 5.65 -14.70
N ASN A 28 12.25 6.38 -15.48
CA ASN A 28 13.69 6.47 -15.32
C ASN A 28 14.03 7.86 -14.80
N THR A 29 14.56 7.93 -13.57
CA THR A 29 14.85 9.22 -12.94
C THR A 29 16.05 9.91 -13.57
N SER A 30 17.08 9.16 -14.00
CA SER A 30 18.26 9.73 -14.66
C SER A 30 17.92 10.42 -15.99
N LEU A 31 16.99 9.85 -16.75
CA LEU A 31 16.54 10.41 -18.03
C LEU A 31 15.36 11.36 -17.90
N ARG A 32 14.75 11.48 -16.71
CA ARG A 32 13.51 12.24 -16.49
C ARG A 32 12.38 11.84 -17.42
N GLN A 33 12.32 10.55 -17.74
CA GLN A 33 11.39 10.00 -18.71
C GLN A 33 10.35 9.12 -18.04
N ILE A 34 9.10 9.34 -18.41
CA ILE A 34 7.97 8.48 -18.07
C ILE A 34 7.53 7.80 -19.35
N HIS A 35 7.51 6.47 -19.30
CA HIS A 35 6.93 5.64 -20.34
C HIS A 35 5.63 5.02 -19.84
N LYS A 36 4.64 4.92 -20.73
CA LYS A 36 3.32 4.36 -20.44
C LYS A 36 3.00 3.32 -21.50
N GLU A 37 2.75 2.10 -21.09
CA GLU A 37 2.42 0.96 -21.95
C GLU A 37 1.12 0.33 -21.43
N ASN A 38 0.22 -0.12 -22.31
CA ASN A 38 -0.96 -0.89 -21.89
C ASN A 38 -1.88 -0.19 -20.85
N LEU A 39 -2.27 1.07 -21.10
CA LEU A 39 -3.10 1.89 -20.20
C LEU A 39 -4.61 1.53 -20.22
N ASN A 40 -5.01 0.34 -20.68
CA ASN A 40 -6.40 0.04 -21.04
C ASN A 40 -7.43 0.15 -19.89
N SER A 41 -7.02 0.39 -18.64
CA SER A 41 -7.95 0.68 -17.53
C SER A 41 -7.29 1.38 -16.32
N SER A 42 -6.12 2.00 -16.47
CA SER A 42 -5.38 2.54 -15.31
C SER A 42 -4.64 3.83 -15.62
N HIS A 43 -4.79 4.83 -14.74
CA HIS A 43 -4.05 6.09 -14.83
C HIS A 43 -2.87 6.07 -13.84
N VAL A 44 -1.66 6.33 -14.35
CA VAL A 44 -0.44 6.41 -13.53
C VAL A 44 0.03 7.85 -13.41
N SER A 45 0.21 8.31 -12.18
CA SER A 45 0.81 9.60 -11.84
C SER A 45 2.14 9.38 -11.12
N TRP A 46 3.13 10.22 -11.44
CA TRP A 46 4.48 10.14 -10.88
C TRP A 46 4.84 11.48 -10.22
N ASN A 47 5.44 11.42 -9.04
CA ASN A 47 5.95 12.57 -8.32
C ASN A 47 7.41 12.30 -7.97
N TYR A 48 8.30 13.02 -8.64
CA TYR A 48 9.73 12.99 -8.36
C TYR A 48 10.12 14.21 -7.53
N LYS A 49 11.01 14.02 -6.56
CA LYS A 49 11.47 15.08 -5.66
C LYS A 49 12.98 14.96 -5.39
N ASN A 50 13.65 16.11 -5.36
CA ASN A 50 14.96 16.25 -4.71
C ASN A 50 14.75 16.60 -3.24
N ASN A 51 15.36 15.84 -2.33
CA ASN A 51 15.28 16.09 -0.90
C ASN A 51 16.32 17.12 -0.46
N THR A 52 16.08 17.76 0.68
CA THR A 52 16.97 18.78 1.24
C THR A 52 18.31 18.22 1.70
N ASP A 53 18.38 16.92 1.98
CA ASP A 53 19.60 16.18 2.35
C ASP A 53 20.45 15.74 1.14
N GLY A 54 20.05 16.10 -0.08
CA GLY A 54 20.74 15.73 -1.32
C GLY A 54 20.35 14.37 -1.90
N SER A 55 19.48 13.62 -1.22
CA SER A 55 18.91 12.38 -1.74
C SER A 55 17.72 12.64 -2.67
N TYR A 56 17.20 11.57 -3.28
CA TYR A 56 16.07 11.61 -4.19
C TYR A 56 14.90 10.76 -3.68
N SER A 57 13.69 11.15 -4.05
CA SER A 57 12.48 10.38 -3.78
C SER A 57 11.57 10.34 -5.00
N VAL A 58 10.93 9.21 -5.24
CA VAL A 58 9.87 9.06 -6.23
C VAL A 58 8.65 8.39 -5.61
N ARG A 59 7.47 8.93 -5.92
CA ARG A 59 6.17 8.35 -5.59
C ARG A 59 5.40 8.10 -6.87
N SER A 60 4.77 6.94 -6.95
CA SER A 60 3.94 6.57 -8.09
C SER A 60 2.57 6.13 -7.61
N TYR A 61 1.55 6.70 -8.24
CA TYR A 61 0.15 6.47 -7.93
C TYR A 61 -0.49 5.78 -9.12
N LEU A 62 -0.91 4.54 -8.91
CA LEU A 62 -1.70 3.78 -9.88
C LEU A 62 -3.17 3.87 -9.48
N HIS A 63 -3.96 4.58 -10.29
CA HIS A 63 -5.40 4.70 -10.14
C HIS A 63 -6.08 3.56 -10.92
N LEU A 64 -6.94 2.82 -10.23
CA LEU A 64 -7.65 1.65 -10.76
C LEU A 64 -9.09 2.04 -11.09
N SER A 65 -9.58 1.65 -12.27
CA SER A 65 -10.92 2.04 -12.71
C SER A 65 -12.04 1.15 -12.15
N SER A 66 -11.80 -0.14 -11.89
CA SER A 66 -12.73 -1.06 -11.18
C SER A 66 -12.21 -2.50 -10.99
N ASP A 67 -11.02 -2.85 -11.48
CA ASP A 67 -10.53 -4.24 -11.42
C ASP A 67 -9.91 -4.59 -10.06
N LEU A 68 -10.42 -5.67 -9.45
CA LEU A 68 -9.66 -6.43 -8.46
C LEU A 68 -8.49 -7.10 -9.17
N ALA A 69 -7.28 -6.60 -8.94
CA ALA A 69 -6.10 -7.08 -9.62
C ALA A 69 -4.86 -6.97 -8.73
N VAL A 70 -3.93 -7.87 -9.02
CA VAL A 70 -2.60 -7.88 -8.41
C VAL A 70 -1.66 -7.11 -9.33
N PHE A 71 -1.02 -6.11 -8.75
CA PHE A 71 0.02 -5.33 -9.41
C PHE A 71 1.34 -5.56 -8.72
N TYR A 72 2.41 -5.23 -9.40
CA TYR A 72 3.75 -5.29 -8.86
C TYR A 72 4.43 -3.95 -9.04
N CYS A 73 5.09 -3.47 -7.99
CA CYS A 73 6.04 -2.38 -8.10
C CYS A 73 7.45 -2.97 -8.22
N TRP A 74 8.09 -2.73 -9.34
CA TRP A 74 9.47 -3.12 -9.58
C TRP A 74 10.37 -1.91 -9.47
N VAL A 75 11.48 -2.07 -8.74
CA VAL A 75 12.46 -1.02 -8.49
C VAL A 75 13.84 -1.58 -8.76
N ASN A 76 14.63 -0.85 -9.55
CA ASN A 76 16.03 -1.13 -9.78
C ASN A 76 16.84 0.15 -9.60
N HIS A 77 17.98 0.05 -8.95
CA HIS A 77 18.86 1.16 -8.61
C HIS A 77 20.28 0.61 -8.44
N SER A 78 21.30 1.40 -8.74
CA SER A 78 22.70 0.93 -8.76
C SER A 78 23.21 0.38 -7.42
N THR A 79 22.66 0.83 -6.30
CA THR A 79 23.04 0.35 -4.96
C THR A 79 22.41 -1.00 -4.59
N LEU A 80 21.48 -1.51 -5.40
CA LEU A 80 20.83 -2.80 -5.19
C LEU A 80 21.61 -3.90 -5.92
N SER A 81 21.89 -5.01 -5.24
CA SER A 81 22.50 -6.20 -5.87
C SER A 81 21.56 -6.89 -6.87
N GLN A 82 20.25 -6.75 -6.66
CA GLN A 82 19.21 -7.27 -7.52
C GLN A 82 17.97 -6.37 -7.43
N PRO A 83 17.13 -6.30 -8.49
CA PRO A 83 15.90 -5.52 -8.46
C PRO A 83 14.94 -6.00 -7.37
N ILE A 84 14.22 -5.06 -6.76
CA ILE A 84 13.16 -5.33 -5.78
C ILE A 84 11.82 -5.38 -6.51
N THR A 85 10.99 -6.37 -6.21
CA THR A 85 9.63 -6.47 -6.74
C THR A 85 8.64 -6.68 -5.61
N ILE A 86 7.74 -5.71 -5.40
CA ILE A 86 6.72 -5.74 -4.35
C ILE A 86 5.36 -6.05 -4.96
N ARG A 87 4.69 -7.09 -4.46
CA ARG A 87 3.32 -7.44 -4.83
C ARG A 87 2.33 -6.55 -4.08
N ILE A 88 1.40 -5.93 -4.79
CA ILE A 88 0.38 -5.03 -4.25
C ILE A 88 -0.99 -5.52 -4.74
N SER A 89 -1.87 -5.89 -3.81
CA SER A 89 -3.24 -6.31 -4.11
C SER A 89 -4.24 -5.21 -3.77
N SER A 90 -5.31 -5.07 -4.55
CA SER A 90 -6.39 -4.11 -4.26
C SER A 90 -7.27 -4.52 -3.08
N THR A 91 -7.20 -5.78 -2.66
CA THR A 91 -8.01 -6.36 -1.57
C THR A 91 -7.34 -6.26 -0.19
N GLU A 92 -6.05 -5.95 -0.12
CA GLU A 92 -5.27 -5.93 1.12
C GLU A 92 -4.83 -4.49 1.43
N CYS A 93 -5.78 -3.67 1.85
CA CYS A 93 -5.45 -2.47 2.61
C CYS A 93 -5.37 -2.88 4.08
N THR A 94 -4.25 -3.46 4.52
CA THR A 94 -3.95 -3.46 5.95
C THR A 94 -3.50 -2.06 6.28
N GLU A 95 -4.41 -1.27 6.86
CA GLU A 95 -4.02 -0.03 7.49
C GLU A 95 -3.07 -0.42 8.64
N ASN A 96 -1.77 -0.29 8.42
CA ASN A 96 -0.80 -0.32 9.50
C ASN A 96 -0.99 0.98 10.30
N THR A 97 -2.11 1.06 11.02
CA THR A 97 -2.14 1.84 12.24
C THR A 97 -1.08 1.19 13.12
N ALA A 98 -0.05 1.95 13.48
CA ALA A 98 0.78 1.63 14.62
C ALA A 98 -0.14 1.63 15.85
N THR A 99 -0.84 0.52 16.05
CA THR A 99 -1.56 0.23 17.28
C THR A 99 -0.73 -0.81 17.98
N ASP A 100 -0.06 -0.33 19.02
CA ASP A 100 0.56 -1.14 20.04
C ASP A 100 -0.31 -2.33 20.41
N VAL A 101 0.38 -3.45 20.58
CA VAL A 101 -0.11 -4.73 21.04
C VAL A 101 -0.92 -4.56 22.34
N LEU A 102 -2.23 -4.82 22.30
CA LEU A 102 -2.97 -5.39 23.43
C LEU A 102 -4.23 -6.12 22.97
N SER A 103 -4.01 -7.36 22.55
CA SER A 103 -5.00 -8.42 22.60
C SER A 103 -5.49 -8.59 24.05
N VAL A 104 -6.63 -7.99 24.42
CA VAL A 104 -7.66 -8.54 25.35
C VAL A 104 -8.94 -7.68 25.27
N THR A 105 -9.83 -7.88 24.28
CA THR A 105 -11.23 -7.38 24.39
C THR A 105 -12.19 -8.24 23.55
N GLY A 106 -12.10 -9.56 23.70
CA GLY A 106 -13.03 -10.53 23.10
C GLY A 106 -13.93 -11.27 24.09
N ILE A 107 -13.94 -10.90 25.38
CA ILE A 107 -14.63 -11.67 26.44
C ILE A 107 -15.67 -10.83 27.23
N ILE A 108 -15.76 -9.51 27.05
CA ILE A 108 -16.66 -8.63 27.82
C ILE A 108 -17.89 -8.20 27.00
N CYS A 109 -18.49 -9.11 26.23
CA CYS A 109 -19.86 -8.92 25.72
C CYS A 109 -20.81 -10.04 26.18
N GLY A 110 -20.30 -11.22 26.54
CA GLY A 110 -21.12 -12.30 27.10
C GLY A 110 -21.63 -12.02 28.52
N VAL A 111 -20.86 -11.28 29.33
CA VAL A 111 -21.22 -11.02 30.74
C VAL A 111 -22.33 -9.97 30.88
N VAL A 112 -22.39 -8.98 29.98
CA VAL A 112 -23.41 -7.92 30.02
C VAL A 112 -24.79 -8.43 29.60
N ALA A 113 -24.86 -9.38 28.65
CA ALA A 113 -26.12 -10.00 28.25
C ALA A 113 -26.71 -10.90 29.36
N VAL A 114 -25.85 -11.58 30.14
CA VAL A 114 -26.29 -12.41 31.28
C VAL A 114 -26.81 -11.55 32.43
N ILE A 115 -26.16 -10.41 32.74
CA ILE A 115 -26.63 -9.50 33.80
C ILE A 115 -27.96 -8.82 33.43
N GLY A 116 -28.15 -8.46 32.14
CA GLY A 116 -29.42 -7.91 31.65
C GLY A 116 -30.59 -8.91 31.70
N LEU A 117 -30.34 -10.20 31.46
CA LEU A 117 -31.34 -11.26 31.56
C LEU A 117 -31.66 -11.62 33.02
N ILE A 118 -30.68 -11.58 33.93
CA ILE A 118 -30.90 -11.80 35.37
C ILE A 118 -31.70 -10.63 35.98
N LEU A 119 -31.40 -9.39 35.60
CA LEU A 119 -32.14 -8.22 36.08
C LEU A 119 -33.57 -8.17 35.49
N ALA A 120 -33.76 -8.44 34.20
CA ALA A 120 -35.11 -8.50 33.61
C ALA A 120 -35.98 -9.66 34.15
N GLY A 121 -35.36 -10.74 34.63
CA GLY A 121 -36.03 -11.88 35.28
C GLY A 121 -36.42 -11.65 36.74
N CYS A 122 -35.83 -10.67 37.43
CA CYS A 122 -36.10 -10.40 38.85
C CYS A 122 -37.16 -9.31 39.11
N TYR A 123 -37.64 -8.57 38.09
CA TYR A 123 -38.71 -7.58 38.25
C TYR A 123 -40.11 -8.08 37.88
N ARG A 124 -40.27 -9.38 37.64
CA ARG A 124 -41.57 -10.04 37.45
C ARG A 124 -41.74 -11.17 38.45
N CYS A 125 -41.87 -10.81 39.73
CA CYS A 125 -42.56 -11.56 40.79
C CYS A 125 -42.38 -10.84 42.15
N PHE A 126 -43.13 -9.76 42.39
CA PHE A 126 -43.97 -9.44 43.56
C PHE A 126 -44.38 -7.96 43.50
#